data_AF-A0A2V5VT33-F1
#
_entry.id   AF-A0A2V5VT33-F1
#
_cell.length_a   1.000
_cell.length_b   1.000
_cell.length_c   1.000
_cell.angle_alpha   90.00
_cell.angle_beta   90.00
_cell.angle_gamma   90.00
#
_symmetry.space_group_name_H-M   'P 1'
#
loop_
_entity.id
_entity.type
_entity.pdbx_description
1 polymer ?
#
loop_
_entity_poly.entity_id
_entity_poly.type
_entity_poly.pdbx_seq_one_letter_code
_entity_poly.pdbx_strand_id
1 'polypeptide(L)'
;MEYVAAKSTICRQCGRSFSPSAPKPGLKLKDESSAPEESPVHRKFEGIWSRQRNRLVSCFECKRKHEVSDAASSTNCPGCSAHIDLRDYKITTSFSRTIRTRGDVHLTSKGDLSSTSVICNSAIIEGKVRGNLECEDSMTIDLVGKIPGRIGAQHLIVERKSDIQCFRRVRVTNIDIKGRMSGEIVATGSVTIHKTGTLEGNVTAKSIAIEKGGMFSGQLVIGQAGLTQGELLPEAKAAEKKAESEVPLGATQPLHAT
;
A
#
# COMPACT_ATOMS: atom_id res chain seq x y z
N MET A 1 18.27 -51.25 -39.39
CA MET A 1 18.70 -49.99 -40.03
C MET A 1 17.50 -49.07 -40.09
N GLU A 2 17.47 -48.02 -39.25
CA GLU A 2 17.87 -46.63 -39.63
C GLU A 2 16.71 -45.92 -40.35
N TYR A 3 16.27 -44.70 -40.05
CA TYR A 3 16.64 -43.63 -39.12
C TYR A 3 15.35 -42.79 -38.88
N VAL A 4 15.16 -42.26 -37.67
CA VAL A 4 14.05 -41.38 -37.29
C VAL A 4 14.48 -39.90 -37.33
N ALA A 5 13.51 -39.02 -37.63
CA ALA A 5 13.32 -37.62 -37.16
C ALA A 5 13.40 -36.54 -38.27
N ALA A 6 12.55 -35.51 -38.34
CA ALA A 6 11.57 -34.98 -37.37
C ALA A 6 10.39 -34.28 -38.08
N LYS A 7 9.15 -34.44 -37.57
CA LYS A 7 7.93 -33.78 -38.10
C LYS A 7 7.35 -32.67 -37.22
N SER A 8 8.07 -32.22 -36.19
CA SER A 8 7.64 -31.07 -35.39
C SER A 8 8.82 -30.38 -34.72
N THR A 9 8.89 -29.07 -34.87
CA THR A 9 9.72 -28.20 -34.04
C THR A 9 8.90 -27.76 -32.84
N ILE A 10 9.34 -28.15 -31.65
CA ILE A 10 8.73 -27.78 -30.37
C ILE A 10 9.32 -26.45 -29.91
N CYS A 11 8.47 -25.49 -29.53
CA CYS A 11 8.93 -24.26 -28.90
C CYS A 11 9.45 -24.57 -27.49
N ARG A 12 10.74 -24.34 -27.24
CA ARG A 12 11.41 -24.68 -25.97
C ARG A 12 10.97 -23.84 -24.75
N GLN A 13 10.21 -22.76 -24.93
CA GLN A 13 9.69 -21.96 -23.81
C GLN A 13 8.28 -22.35 -23.34
N CYS A 14 7.45 -22.94 -24.21
CA CYS A 14 6.05 -23.24 -23.87
C CYS A 14 5.57 -24.64 -24.24
N GLY A 15 6.41 -25.47 -24.85
CA GLY A 15 6.14 -26.89 -25.10
C GLY A 15 5.07 -27.21 -26.14
N ARG A 16 4.44 -26.20 -26.77
CA ARG A 16 3.43 -26.42 -27.80
C ARG A 16 4.07 -26.71 -29.16
N SER A 17 3.52 -27.70 -29.87
CA SER A 17 3.89 -28.04 -31.24
C SER A 17 2.99 -27.31 -32.25
N PHE A 18 3.58 -26.68 -33.26
CA PHE A 18 2.85 -26.11 -34.39
C PHE A 18 3.09 -26.95 -35.65
N SER A 19 2.03 -27.27 -36.39
CA SER A 19 2.08 -27.94 -37.69
C SER A 19 1.82 -26.91 -38.80
N PRO A 20 2.79 -26.61 -39.68
CA PRO A 20 2.57 -25.68 -40.78
C PRO A 20 2.01 -26.43 -41.98
N SER A 21 0.70 -26.48 -42.13
CA SER A 21 0.04 -26.81 -43.39
C SER A 21 -1.28 -26.07 -43.47
N ALA A 22 -1.36 -25.18 -44.46
CA ALA A 22 -2.36 -24.13 -44.60
C ALA A 22 -3.67 -24.62 -45.28
N PRO A 23 -4.61 -23.72 -45.63
CA PRO A 23 -6.01 -23.71 -45.19
C PRO A 23 -6.98 -24.30 -46.23
N LYS A 24 -8.25 -24.53 -45.89
CA LYS A 24 -9.37 -24.60 -46.87
C LYS A 24 -10.73 -24.26 -46.22
N PRO A 25 -11.76 -23.88 -47.01
CA PRO A 25 -12.64 -22.75 -46.75
C PRO A 25 -14.10 -23.15 -46.48
N GLY A 26 -14.91 -22.17 -46.08
CA GLY A 26 -16.35 -22.21 -46.33
C GLY A 26 -17.22 -21.95 -45.10
N LEU A 27 -17.63 -20.69 -44.92
CA LEU A 27 -18.93 -20.34 -44.34
C LEU A 27 -19.41 -19.09 -45.07
N LYS A 28 -20.33 -19.30 -46.01
CA LYS A 28 -21.06 -18.23 -46.71
C LYS A 28 -22.14 -17.68 -45.79
N LEU A 29 -22.14 -16.36 -45.59
CA LEU A 29 -23.34 -15.60 -45.25
C LEU A 29 -23.46 -14.46 -46.27
N LYS A 30 -24.69 -14.20 -46.63
CA LYS A 30 -25.22 -13.66 -47.89
C LYS A 30 -25.10 -12.14 -47.98
N ASP A 31 -24.69 -11.65 -49.15
CA ASP A 31 -24.73 -10.24 -49.58
C ASP A 31 -26.17 -9.75 -49.81
N GLU A 32 -26.47 -8.52 -49.39
CA GLU A 32 -27.17 -7.53 -50.21
C GLU A 32 -26.94 -6.10 -49.65
N SER A 33 -26.03 -5.40 -50.33
CA SER A 33 -26.19 -4.04 -50.89
C SER A 33 -26.78 -2.92 -50.03
N SER A 34 -25.93 -1.98 -49.61
CA SER A 34 -25.80 -0.65 -50.26
C SER A 34 -24.91 0.27 -49.42
N ALA A 35 -23.86 0.81 -50.06
CA ALA A 35 -23.17 1.99 -49.57
C ALA A 35 -24.14 3.19 -49.54
N PRO A 36 -23.83 4.21 -48.73
CA PRO A 36 -23.38 5.41 -49.40
C PRO A 36 -22.09 5.99 -48.81
N GLU A 37 -21.25 6.38 -49.75
CA GLU A 37 -20.33 7.50 -49.82
C GLU A 37 -19.82 8.18 -48.54
N GLU A 38 -18.52 8.38 -48.60
CA GLU A 38 -17.60 8.93 -47.63
C GLU A 38 -17.91 10.38 -47.23
N SER A 39 -17.61 10.70 -45.97
CA SER A 39 -17.12 12.04 -45.60
C SER A 39 -15.70 11.93 -45.03
N PRO A 40 -14.74 12.77 -45.48
CA PRO A 40 -13.30 12.64 -45.20
C PRO A 40 -12.90 13.19 -43.81
N VAL A 41 -13.81 13.11 -42.83
CA VAL A 41 -13.59 13.64 -41.47
C VAL A 41 -13.46 12.49 -40.45
N HIS A 42 -14.05 11.33 -40.71
CA HIS A 42 -14.12 10.25 -39.73
C HIS A 42 -12.83 9.42 -39.59
N ARG A 43 -11.94 9.46 -40.59
CA ARG A 43 -10.62 8.79 -40.52
C ARG A 43 -9.60 9.48 -39.60
N LYS A 44 -9.88 10.70 -39.13
CA LYS A 44 -9.04 11.39 -38.14
C LYS A 44 -9.48 11.16 -36.69
N PHE A 45 -10.67 10.60 -36.45
CA PHE A 45 -11.18 10.38 -35.09
C PHE A 45 -10.82 9.01 -34.49
N GLU A 46 -10.51 8.00 -35.30
CA GLU A 46 -10.06 6.68 -34.78
C GLU A 46 -8.64 6.69 -34.21
N GLY A 47 -7.79 7.62 -34.65
CA GLY A 47 -6.42 7.79 -34.12
C GLY A 47 -6.36 8.52 -32.76
N ILE A 48 -7.49 8.98 -32.24
CA ILE A 48 -7.58 9.78 -31.00
C ILE A 48 -8.03 8.91 -29.80
N TRP A 49 -8.60 7.71 -30.06
CA TRP A 49 -9.30 6.91 -29.04
C TRP A 49 -8.56 5.66 -28.52
N SER A 50 -7.34 5.41 -28.99
CA SER A 50 -6.50 4.31 -28.49
C SER A 50 -5.22 4.82 -27.85
N ARG A 51 -5.30 5.87 -27.03
CA ARG A 51 -4.20 6.24 -26.15
C ARG A 51 -4.04 5.12 -25.13
N GLN A 52 -3.22 4.11 -25.46
CA GLN A 52 -2.81 3.06 -24.54
C GLN A 52 -2.27 3.77 -23.30
N ARG A 53 -3.07 3.75 -22.24
CA ARG A 53 -2.65 4.30 -20.96
C ARG A 53 -1.66 3.30 -20.38
N ASN A 54 -0.49 3.80 -20.07
CA ASN A 54 0.53 3.06 -19.34
C ASN A 54 0.45 3.49 -17.87
N ARG A 55 0.68 2.55 -16.98
CA ARG A 55 0.90 2.80 -15.55
C ARG A 55 2.27 2.31 -15.12
N LEU A 56 2.85 3.00 -14.14
CA LEU A 56 4.09 2.58 -13.49
C LEU A 56 3.77 1.58 -12.38
N VAL A 57 4.36 0.39 -12.45
CA VAL A 57 4.24 -0.63 -11.41
C VAL A 57 5.61 -0.97 -10.85
N SER A 58 5.69 -1.23 -9.54
CA SER A 58 6.93 -1.67 -8.90
C SER A 58 6.96 -3.20 -8.76
N CYS A 59 8.15 -3.79 -8.77
CA CYS A 59 8.29 -5.21 -8.51
C CYS A 59 8.21 -5.49 -7.02
N PHE A 60 7.58 -6.60 -6.62
CA PHE A 60 7.51 -6.98 -5.22
C PHE A 60 8.84 -7.46 -4.62
N GLU A 61 9.80 -7.89 -5.44
CA GLU A 61 11.08 -8.44 -4.98
C GLU A 61 12.20 -7.40 -5.10
N CYS A 62 12.51 -6.98 -6.33
CA CYS A 62 13.62 -6.06 -6.58
C CYS A 62 13.23 -4.57 -6.48
N LYS A 63 11.96 -4.25 -6.22
CA LYS A 63 11.40 -2.88 -6.14
C LYS A 63 11.58 -2.01 -7.40
N ARG A 64 12.07 -2.57 -8.51
CA ARG A 64 12.23 -1.87 -9.78
C ARG A 64 10.87 -1.42 -10.33
N LYS A 65 10.75 -0.15 -10.69
CA LYS A 65 9.58 0.42 -11.36
C LYS A 65 9.70 0.27 -12.87
N HIS A 66 8.60 -0.05 -13.54
CA HIS A 66 8.54 -0.14 -15.00
C HIS A 66 7.12 0.17 -15.49
N GLU A 67 7.01 0.61 -16.73
CA GLU A 67 5.72 0.90 -17.35
C GLU A 67 5.08 -0.37 -17.90
N VAL A 68 3.78 -0.47 -17.71
CA VAL A 68 2.95 -1.54 -18.25
C VAL A 68 1.66 -0.91 -18.78
N SER A 69 1.13 -1.48 -19.85
CA SER A 69 -0.19 -1.11 -20.34
C SER A 69 -1.27 -1.38 -19.28
N ASP A 70 -2.21 -0.46 -19.13
CA ASP A 70 -3.37 -0.61 -18.23
C ASP A 70 -4.23 -1.84 -18.58
N ALA A 71 -4.22 -2.28 -19.84
CA ALA A 71 -4.95 -3.46 -20.28
C ALA A 71 -4.28 -4.79 -19.85
N ALA A 72 -3.06 -4.75 -19.32
CA ALA A 72 -2.33 -5.94 -18.92
C ALA A 72 -2.86 -6.49 -17.59
N SER A 73 -3.21 -7.78 -17.58
CA SER A 73 -3.59 -8.51 -16.36
C SER A 73 -2.39 -9.02 -15.56
N SER A 74 -1.22 -9.08 -16.18
CA SER A 74 0.04 -9.46 -15.54
C SER A 74 1.22 -8.88 -16.30
N THR A 75 2.37 -8.81 -15.64
CA THR A 75 3.65 -8.44 -16.26
C THR A 75 4.77 -9.24 -15.60
N ASN A 76 5.89 -9.40 -16.30
CA ASN A 76 7.11 -9.92 -15.70
C ASN A 76 8.05 -8.77 -15.42
N CYS A 77 8.66 -8.77 -14.24
CA CYS A 77 9.63 -7.74 -13.89
C CYS A 77 10.85 -7.80 -14.84
N PRO A 78 11.27 -6.70 -15.47
CA PRO A 78 12.46 -6.67 -16.34
C PRO A 78 13.79 -6.82 -15.57
N GLY A 79 13.76 -6.81 -14.23
CA GLY A 79 14.97 -6.96 -13.40
C GLY A 79 15.20 -8.35 -12.85
N CYS A 80 14.19 -8.94 -12.22
CA CYS A 80 14.30 -10.26 -11.60
C CYS A 80 13.41 -11.32 -12.25
N SER A 81 12.70 -11.00 -13.35
CA SER A 81 11.74 -11.89 -14.04
C SER A 81 10.56 -12.39 -13.20
N ALA A 82 10.40 -11.89 -11.97
CA ALA A 82 9.27 -12.24 -11.12
C ALA A 82 7.93 -11.85 -11.76
N HIS A 83 6.95 -12.74 -11.65
CA HIS A 83 5.58 -12.51 -12.11
C HIS A 83 4.86 -11.52 -11.18
N ILE A 84 4.25 -10.49 -11.77
CA ILE A 84 3.51 -9.45 -11.08
C ILE A 84 2.07 -9.52 -11.57
N ASP A 85 1.16 -9.81 -10.64
CA ASP A 85 -0.28 -9.76 -10.89
C ASP A 85 -0.74 -8.29 -10.92
N LEU A 86 -1.50 -7.93 -11.94
CA LEU A 86 -1.99 -6.58 -12.19
C LEU A 86 -3.52 -6.50 -12.14
N ARG A 87 -4.17 -7.62 -11.78
CA ARG A 87 -5.63 -7.73 -11.73
C ARG A 87 -6.21 -7.01 -10.54
N ASP A 88 -7.39 -6.45 -10.77
CA ASP A 88 -8.23 -5.89 -9.72
C ASP A 88 -9.08 -7.00 -9.10
N TYR A 89 -9.25 -6.95 -7.78
CA TYR A 89 -9.99 -7.94 -7.03
C TYR A 89 -11.20 -7.29 -6.38
N LYS A 90 -12.39 -7.79 -6.70
CA LYS A 90 -13.62 -7.44 -6.00
C LYS A 90 -14.07 -8.59 -5.11
N ILE A 91 -14.05 -8.37 -3.81
CA ILE A 91 -14.36 -9.38 -2.80
C ILE A 91 -15.75 -9.11 -2.29
N THR A 92 -16.71 -9.94 -2.73
CA THR A 92 -18.13 -9.84 -2.36
C THR A 92 -18.56 -10.86 -1.31
N THR A 93 -17.73 -11.88 -1.09
CA THR A 93 -17.97 -13.01 -0.18
C THR A 93 -16.72 -13.24 0.68
N SER A 94 -16.75 -14.26 1.53
CA SER A 94 -15.62 -14.62 2.37
C SER A 94 -14.41 -15.05 1.53
N PHE A 95 -13.26 -14.40 1.74
CA PHE A 95 -12.02 -14.66 1.03
C PHE A 95 -10.85 -14.84 2.01
N SER A 96 -10.24 -16.03 2.00
CA SER A 96 -9.21 -16.44 2.96
C SER A 96 -7.81 -16.59 2.37
N ARG A 97 -7.65 -16.42 1.06
CA ARG A 97 -6.36 -16.63 0.38
C ARG A 97 -5.52 -15.36 0.41
N THR A 98 -4.20 -15.51 0.44
CA THR A 98 -3.29 -14.36 0.31
C THR A 98 -3.48 -13.72 -1.08
N ILE A 99 -3.65 -12.40 -1.12
CA ILE A 99 -3.73 -11.62 -2.36
C ILE A 99 -2.44 -10.82 -2.50
N ARG A 100 -1.78 -10.92 -3.65
CA ARG A 100 -0.59 -10.13 -3.96
C ARG A 100 -0.73 -9.59 -5.38
N THR A 101 -1.26 -8.38 -5.50
CA THR A 101 -1.53 -7.71 -6.78
C THR A 101 -0.97 -6.29 -6.78
N ARG A 102 -0.76 -5.71 -7.96
CA ARG A 102 -0.57 -4.26 -8.15
C ARG A 102 -1.81 -3.59 -8.75
N GLY A 103 -2.91 -4.33 -8.83
CA GLY A 103 -4.23 -3.77 -9.07
C GLY A 103 -4.89 -3.29 -7.79
N ASP A 104 -6.16 -2.96 -7.94
CA ASP A 104 -7.00 -2.40 -6.89
C ASP A 104 -7.82 -3.51 -6.21
N VAL A 105 -7.96 -3.41 -4.89
CA VAL A 105 -8.75 -4.36 -4.10
C VAL A 105 -9.97 -3.65 -3.55
N HIS A 106 -11.16 -4.10 -3.93
CA HIS A 106 -12.42 -3.61 -3.41
C HIS A 106 -13.09 -4.70 -2.57
N LEU A 107 -13.05 -4.53 -1.24
CA LEU A 107 -13.81 -5.34 -0.31
C LEU A 107 -15.17 -4.69 -0.08
N THR A 108 -16.24 -5.33 -0.56
CA THR A 108 -17.59 -4.78 -0.36
C THR A 108 -18.08 -5.02 1.06
N SER A 109 -19.13 -4.31 1.46
CA SER A 109 -19.78 -4.47 2.77
C SER A 109 -20.21 -5.90 3.14
N LYS A 110 -20.47 -6.77 2.15
CA LYS A 110 -20.81 -8.20 2.36
C LYS A 110 -19.58 -9.11 2.39
N GLY A 111 -18.42 -8.62 1.96
CA GLY A 111 -17.18 -9.36 1.94
C GLY A 111 -16.57 -9.53 3.33
N ASP A 112 -15.91 -10.67 3.53
CA ASP A 112 -15.11 -10.95 4.73
C ASP A 112 -13.72 -11.40 4.29
N LEU A 113 -12.73 -10.53 4.49
CA LEU A 113 -11.34 -10.81 4.15
C LEU A 113 -10.66 -11.45 5.35
N SER A 114 -10.53 -12.78 5.35
CA SER A 114 -9.86 -13.56 6.41
C SER A 114 -8.45 -14.00 6.03
N SER A 115 -7.79 -13.21 5.19
CA SER A 115 -6.52 -13.55 4.56
C SER A 115 -5.31 -13.19 5.44
N THR A 116 -4.25 -13.99 5.43
CA THR A 116 -3.05 -13.72 6.24
C THR A 116 -2.35 -12.40 5.87
N SER A 117 -2.24 -12.13 4.57
CA SER A 117 -1.62 -10.92 4.03
C SER A 117 -2.29 -10.53 2.73
N VAL A 118 -2.57 -9.24 2.56
CA VAL A 118 -3.02 -8.66 1.29
C VAL A 118 -2.11 -7.51 0.94
N ILE A 119 -1.50 -7.60 -0.23
CA ILE A 119 -0.65 -6.56 -0.80
C ILE A 119 -1.29 -6.10 -2.10
N CYS A 120 -1.61 -4.81 -2.19
CA CYS A 120 -2.23 -4.20 -3.37
C CYS A 120 -1.65 -2.81 -3.66
N ASN A 121 -2.01 -2.24 -4.82
CA ASN A 121 -1.66 -0.86 -5.11
C ASN A 121 -2.59 0.08 -4.33
N SER A 122 -3.89 -0.02 -4.59
CA SER A 122 -4.92 0.71 -3.87
C SER A 122 -6.00 -0.21 -3.31
N ALA A 123 -6.69 0.23 -2.27
CA ALA A 123 -7.79 -0.54 -1.66
C ALA A 123 -8.96 0.32 -1.23
N ILE A 124 -10.17 -0.21 -1.42
CA ILE A 124 -11.42 0.30 -0.87
C ILE A 124 -12.02 -0.77 0.02
N ILE A 125 -12.24 -0.45 1.29
CA ILE A 125 -12.59 -1.42 2.32
C ILE A 125 -13.92 -1.02 2.98
N GLU A 126 -14.99 -1.68 2.59
CA GLU A 126 -16.33 -1.51 3.16
C GLU A 126 -16.73 -2.68 4.09
N GLY A 127 -16.06 -3.83 3.94
CA GLY A 127 -16.38 -5.09 4.63
C GLY A 127 -15.51 -5.37 5.85
N LYS A 128 -15.59 -6.61 6.34
CA LYS A 128 -14.79 -7.07 7.50
C LYS A 128 -13.40 -7.50 7.05
N VAL A 129 -12.38 -7.02 7.76
CA VAL A 129 -10.98 -7.42 7.53
C VAL A 129 -10.41 -8.12 8.75
N ARG A 130 -9.86 -9.30 8.54
CA ARG A 130 -9.07 -10.08 9.49
C ARG A 130 -7.77 -10.49 8.83
N GLY A 131 -6.76 -9.63 8.91
CA GLY A 131 -5.49 -9.87 8.24
C GLY A 131 -4.60 -8.65 8.20
N ASN A 132 -3.38 -8.83 7.68
CA ASN A 132 -2.49 -7.73 7.39
C ASN A 132 -2.82 -7.14 6.01
N LEU A 133 -2.88 -5.82 5.93
CA LEU A 133 -3.13 -5.08 4.70
C LEU A 133 -1.94 -4.15 4.43
N GLU A 134 -1.42 -4.19 3.21
CA GLU A 134 -0.35 -3.31 2.77
C GLU A 134 -0.68 -2.76 1.36
N CYS A 135 -0.94 -1.47 1.30
CA CYS A 135 -1.16 -0.73 0.06
C CYS A 135 0.07 0.11 -0.28
N GLU A 136 0.44 0.15 -1.55
CA GLU A 136 1.54 1.02 -1.98
C GLU A 136 1.10 2.46 -2.14
N ASP A 137 -0.12 2.74 -2.61
CA ASP A 137 -0.56 4.09 -2.95
C ASP A 137 -1.64 4.59 -1.99
N SER A 138 -2.90 4.23 -2.21
CA SER A 138 -4.04 4.76 -1.46
C SER A 138 -4.94 3.69 -0.86
N MET A 139 -5.39 3.90 0.36
CA MET A 139 -6.35 3.03 1.05
C MET A 139 -7.51 3.88 1.57
N THR A 140 -8.73 3.52 1.21
CA THR A 140 -9.96 4.13 1.70
C THR A 140 -10.72 3.14 2.56
N ILE A 141 -11.04 3.51 3.79
CA ILE A 141 -11.78 2.66 4.73
C ILE A 141 -13.15 3.27 5.01
N ASP A 142 -14.19 2.51 4.68
CA ASP A 142 -15.59 2.81 4.97
C ASP A 142 -16.25 1.61 5.68
N LEU A 143 -15.70 1.23 6.84
CA LEU A 143 -16.23 0.14 7.65
C LEU A 143 -16.48 0.57 9.08
N VAL A 144 -17.41 -0.13 9.73
CA VAL A 144 -17.68 -0.01 11.17
C VAL A 144 -17.25 -1.31 11.84
N GLY A 145 -16.23 -1.24 12.69
CA GLY A 145 -15.78 -2.38 13.46
C GLY A 145 -14.28 -2.37 13.78
N LYS A 146 -13.77 -3.59 13.99
CA LYS A 146 -12.44 -3.84 14.53
C LYS A 146 -11.52 -4.37 13.44
N ILE A 147 -10.31 -3.85 13.34
CA ILE A 147 -9.26 -4.37 12.46
C ILE A 147 -8.16 -4.97 13.34
N PRO A 148 -8.09 -6.32 13.45
CA PRO A 148 -7.13 -6.99 14.33
C PRO A 148 -5.70 -7.05 13.77
N GLY A 149 -5.51 -6.78 12.47
CA GLY A 149 -4.23 -6.89 11.79
C GLY A 149 -3.51 -5.55 11.60
N ARG A 150 -2.31 -5.63 11.00
CA ARG A 150 -1.50 -4.45 10.68
C ARG A 150 -2.00 -3.80 9.39
N ILE A 151 -1.97 -2.47 9.36
CA ILE A 151 -2.37 -1.69 8.19
C ILE A 151 -1.17 -0.83 7.75
N GLY A 152 -0.84 -0.90 6.46
CA GLY A 152 0.18 -0.10 5.80
C GLY A 152 -0.38 0.58 4.55
N ALA A 153 -0.15 1.88 4.37
CA ALA A 153 -0.49 2.61 3.13
C ALA A 153 0.39 3.86 2.96
N GLN A 154 0.55 4.41 1.75
CA GLN A 154 1.10 5.77 1.64
C GLN A 154 0.05 6.81 2.03
N HIS A 155 -1.13 6.74 1.44
CA HIS A 155 -2.26 7.62 1.74
C HIS A 155 -3.42 6.82 2.33
N LEU A 156 -3.85 7.17 3.54
CA LEU A 156 -5.00 6.52 4.19
C LEU A 156 -6.14 7.52 4.38
N ILE A 157 -7.32 7.18 3.88
CA ILE A 157 -8.53 8.00 4.00
C ILE A 157 -9.56 7.22 4.81
N VAL A 158 -9.97 7.80 5.93
CA VAL A 158 -11.02 7.24 6.79
C VAL A 158 -12.30 8.01 6.53
N GLU A 159 -13.32 7.35 5.98
CA GLU A 159 -14.56 8.00 5.56
C GLU A 159 -15.46 8.40 6.73
N ARG A 160 -16.38 9.35 6.50
CA ARG A 160 -17.20 9.96 7.58
C ARG A 160 -18.08 8.98 8.36
N LYS A 161 -18.52 7.90 7.71
CA LYS A 161 -19.42 6.90 8.30
C LYS A 161 -18.66 5.76 8.99
N SER A 162 -17.34 5.75 8.90
CA SER A 162 -16.50 4.71 9.47
C SER A 162 -16.27 4.93 10.98
N ASP A 163 -16.24 3.82 11.70
CA ASP A 163 -15.85 3.75 13.11
C ASP A 163 -14.91 2.56 13.27
N ILE A 164 -13.62 2.85 13.35
CA ILE A 164 -12.56 1.86 13.23
C ILE A 164 -11.81 1.73 14.56
N GLN A 165 -11.67 0.51 15.04
CA GLN A 165 -10.82 0.17 16.17
C GLN A 165 -9.63 -0.68 15.72
N CYS A 166 -8.45 -0.07 15.71
CA CYS A 166 -7.20 -0.71 15.33
C CYS A 166 -6.49 -1.28 16.57
N PHE A 167 -6.34 -2.61 16.61
CA PHE A 167 -5.62 -3.29 17.70
C PHE A 167 -4.10 -3.28 17.51
N ARG A 168 -3.63 -3.00 16.30
CA ARG A 168 -2.22 -2.98 15.93
C ARG A 168 -1.85 -1.61 15.38
N ARG A 169 -0.54 -1.37 15.30
CA ARG A 169 0.05 -0.17 14.73
C ARG A 169 -0.34 0.01 13.26
N VAL A 170 -0.84 1.19 12.93
CA VAL A 170 -1.10 1.65 11.56
C VAL A 170 0.10 2.44 11.08
N ARG A 171 0.71 2.03 9.96
CA ARG A 171 1.87 2.71 9.36
C ARG A 171 1.46 3.41 8.09
N VAL A 172 1.54 4.74 8.07
CA VAL A 172 1.10 5.55 6.93
C VAL A 172 2.06 6.67 6.62
N THR A 173 2.02 7.22 5.40
CA THR A 173 2.74 8.46 5.10
C THR A 173 1.85 9.64 5.44
N ASN A 174 0.71 9.75 4.76
CA ASN A 174 -0.30 10.77 5.02
C ASN A 174 -1.62 10.09 5.37
N ILE A 175 -2.38 10.71 6.28
CA ILE A 175 -3.68 10.20 6.70
C ILE A 175 -4.70 11.32 6.84
N ASP A 176 -5.88 11.11 6.27
CA ASP A 176 -7.01 12.01 6.34
C ASP A 176 -8.17 11.33 7.08
N ILE A 177 -8.52 11.86 8.25
CA ILE A 177 -9.51 11.29 9.14
C ILE A 177 -10.79 12.11 9.07
N LYS A 178 -11.82 11.58 8.38
CA LYS A 178 -13.16 12.17 8.33
C LYS A 178 -14.15 11.52 9.30
N GLY A 179 -13.92 10.25 9.66
CA GLY A 179 -14.76 9.46 10.58
C GLY A 179 -14.16 9.30 11.98
N ARG A 180 -14.49 8.20 12.66
CA ARG A 180 -13.94 7.84 13.96
C ARG A 180 -12.87 6.77 13.82
N MET A 181 -11.72 6.99 14.43
CA MET A 181 -10.65 6.01 14.47
C MET A 181 -10.02 5.95 15.85
N SER A 182 -9.73 4.73 16.31
CA SER A 182 -9.00 4.49 17.55
C SER A 182 -7.81 3.55 17.34
N GLY A 183 -6.69 3.84 17.99
CA GLY A 183 -5.50 2.99 17.96
C GLY A 183 -4.17 3.74 17.94
N GLU A 184 -3.08 3.01 17.69
CA GLU A 184 -1.73 3.56 17.56
C GLU A 184 -1.41 3.85 16.09
N ILE A 185 -1.14 5.11 15.75
CA ILE A 185 -0.80 5.56 14.40
C ILE A 185 0.65 6.02 14.36
N VAL A 186 1.38 5.54 13.35
CA VAL A 186 2.72 6.01 13.01
C VAL A 186 2.67 6.56 11.59
N ALA A 187 2.58 7.89 11.49
CA ALA A 187 2.61 8.64 10.25
C ALA A 187 4.02 9.21 10.00
N THR A 188 4.61 8.98 8.82
CA THR A 188 5.91 9.58 8.46
C THR A 188 5.77 11.00 7.90
N GLY A 189 4.58 11.36 7.44
CA GLY A 189 4.22 12.67 6.89
C GLY A 189 3.18 13.38 7.76
N SER A 190 2.08 13.80 7.14
CA SER A 190 1.04 14.63 7.76
C SER A 190 -0.21 13.86 8.17
N VAL A 191 -0.75 14.19 9.34
CA VAL A 191 -2.05 13.72 9.83
C VAL A 191 -3.06 14.86 9.74
N THR A 192 -4.13 14.69 8.95
CA THR A 192 -5.21 15.67 8.83
C THR A 192 -6.47 15.12 9.49
N ILE A 193 -7.01 15.83 10.49
CA ILE A 193 -8.29 15.50 11.11
C ILE A 193 -9.32 16.52 10.61
N HIS A 194 -10.33 16.04 9.90
CA HIS A 194 -11.40 16.90 9.37
C HIS A 194 -12.43 17.27 10.44
N LYS A 195 -13.37 18.18 10.11
CA LYS A 195 -14.41 18.70 11.03
C LYS A 195 -15.23 17.64 11.79
N THR A 196 -15.47 16.48 11.18
CA THR A 196 -16.22 15.35 11.79
C THR A 196 -15.30 14.24 12.30
N GLY A 197 -13.99 14.41 12.12
CA GLY A 197 -12.98 13.43 12.48
C GLY A 197 -12.81 13.34 13.99
N THR A 198 -12.83 12.11 14.51
CA THR A 198 -12.47 11.82 15.90
C THR A 198 -11.34 10.81 15.91
N LEU A 199 -10.24 11.16 16.56
CA LEU A 199 -9.09 10.29 16.70
C LEU A 199 -8.79 10.04 18.18
N GLU A 200 -8.78 8.78 18.58
CA GLU A 200 -8.48 8.34 19.94
C GLU A 200 -7.26 7.42 19.98
N GLY A 201 -6.21 7.80 20.70
CA GLY A 201 -5.03 6.97 20.90
C GLY A 201 -3.71 7.68 20.65
N ASN A 202 -2.65 6.88 20.52
CA ASN A 202 -1.28 7.39 20.42
C ASN A 202 -0.91 7.66 18.96
N VAL A 203 -0.47 8.88 18.67
CA VAL A 203 -0.14 9.33 17.31
C VAL A 203 1.29 9.81 17.28
N THR A 204 2.09 9.23 16.39
CA THR A 204 3.42 9.73 16.06
C THR A 204 3.38 10.24 14.62
N ALA A 205 3.66 11.53 14.41
CA ALA A 205 3.59 12.16 13.10
C ALA A 205 4.68 13.21 12.89
N LYS A 206 4.99 13.57 11.64
CA LYS A 206 5.87 14.71 11.36
C LYS A 206 5.11 16.04 11.47
N SER A 207 3.85 16.06 11.04
CA SER A 207 2.95 17.20 11.21
C SER A 207 1.51 16.73 11.45
N ILE A 208 0.74 17.54 12.16
CA ILE A 208 -0.69 17.33 12.38
C ILE A 208 -1.45 18.61 12.03
N ALA A 209 -2.60 18.46 11.38
CA ALA A 209 -3.53 19.54 11.09
C ALA A 209 -4.93 19.11 11.55
N ILE A 210 -5.58 19.94 12.36
CA ILE A 210 -6.91 19.67 12.89
C ILE A 210 -7.85 20.77 12.41
N GLU A 211 -8.87 20.40 11.64
CA GLU A 211 -9.91 21.33 11.21
C GLU A 211 -10.88 21.67 12.35
N LYS A 212 -11.59 22.80 12.24
CA LYS A 212 -12.60 23.22 13.21
C LYS A 212 -13.67 22.13 13.41
N GLY A 213 -13.76 21.60 14.64
CA GLY A 213 -14.67 20.51 15.01
C GLY A 213 -14.01 19.13 15.09
N GLY A 214 -12.80 18.97 14.56
CA GLY A 214 -12.01 17.75 14.73
C GLY A 214 -11.63 17.54 16.20
N MET A 215 -11.78 16.31 16.68
CA MET A 215 -11.46 15.92 18.05
C MET A 215 -10.29 14.94 18.06
N PHE A 216 -9.30 15.22 18.89
CA PHE A 216 -8.17 14.33 19.14
C PHE A 216 -8.04 14.09 20.64
N SER A 217 -7.93 12.82 21.05
CA SER A 217 -7.74 12.41 22.44
C SER A 217 -6.65 11.34 22.52
N GLY A 218 -5.55 11.64 23.21
CA GLY A 218 -4.45 10.69 23.41
C GLY A 218 -3.09 11.36 23.42
N GLN A 219 -2.03 10.55 23.35
CA GLN A 219 -0.66 11.06 23.30
C GLN A 219 -0.27 11.38 21.85
N LEU A 220 0.27 12.57 21.64
CA LEU A 220 0.77 13.01 20.35
C LEU A 220 2.27 13.29 20.46
N VAL A 221 3.04 12.64 19.60
CA VAL A 221 4.48 12.88 19.43
C VAL A 221 4.69 13.44 18.03
N ILE A 222 5.08 14.72 17.98
CA ILE A 222 5.43 15.40 16.72
C ILE A 222 6.95 15.46 16.63
N GLY A 223 7.53 14.93 15.55
CA GLY A 223 8.95 15.07 15.30
C GLY A 223 9.56 13.91 14.51
N GLN A 224 10.77 14.13 14.01
CA GLN A 224 11.59 13.03 13.48
C GLN A 224 12.18 12.27 14.67
N ALA A 225 11.97 10.95 14.73
CA ALA A 225 12.65 10.05 15.67
C ALA A 225 14.16 9.88 15.35
N GLY A 226 14.83 10.98 15.01
CA GLY A 226 16.22 11.04 14.57
C GLY A 226 16.93 12.35 14.94
N LEU A 227 16.40 13.14 15.86
CA LEU A 227 17.17 14.17 16.57
C LEU A 227 17.21 13.79 18.04
N THR A 228 18.24 13.02 18.41
CA THR A 228 18.68 12.94 19.80
C THR A 228 18.91 14.36 20.29
N GLN A 229 18.12 14.77 21.27
CA GLN A 229 18.24 16.04 21.97
C GLN A 229 19.49 16.01 22.86
N GLY A 230 20.66 15.98 22.23
CA GLY A 230 21.99 16.11 22.85
C GLY A 230 22.68 17.43 22.52
N GLU A 231 22.09 18.28 21.67
CA GLU A 231 22.78 19.44 21.09
C GLU A 231 22.06 20.78 21.31
N LEU A 232 21.17 20.84 22.31
CA LEU A 232 20.53 22.09 22.75
C LEU A 232 20.80 22.39 24.24
N LEU A 233 22.01 22.09 24.70
CA LEU A 233 22.60 22.83 25.81
C LEU A 233 23.62 23.80 25.20
N PRO A 234 23.37 25.12 25.20
CA PRO A 234 24.43 26.07 24.95
C PRO A 234 25.48 25.89 26.04
N GLU A 235 26.74 25.67 25.64
CA GLU A 235 27.92 25.74 26.50
C GLU A 235 28.05 27.18 27.03
N ALA A 236 27.25 27.51 28.03
CA ALA A 236 27.39 28.71 28.82
C ALA A 236 28.46 28.45 29.87
N LYS A 237 29.66 28.97 29.59
CA LYS A 237 30.74 29.34 30.50
C LYS A 237 30.36 29.25 31.99
N ALA A 238 30.98 28.31 32.70
CA ALA A 238 31.20 28.41 34.14
C ALA A 238 32.71 28.55 34.38
N ALA A 239 33.20 29.79 34.31
CA ALA A 239 34.45 30.15 34.96
C ALA A 239 34.17 30.33 36.46
N GLU A 240 34.83 29.48 37.25
CA GLU A 240 35.36 29.70 38.60
C GLU A 240 34.52 30.49 39.61
N LYS A 241 34.18 29.83 40.73
CA LYS A 241 34.39 30.38 42.07
C LYS A 241 34.48 29.30 43.16
N LYS A 242 35.68 29.25 43.74
CA LYS A 242 36.05 28.91 45.13
C LYS A 242 35.88 27.47 45.63
N ALA A 243 37.01 26.77 45.60
CA ALA A 243 37.44 25.92 46.70
C ALA A 243 37.84 26.79 47.91
N GLU A 244 37.31 26.45 49.09
CA GLU A 244 38.03 26.31 50.37
C GLU A 244 37.02 26.26 51.54
N SER A 245 36.93 25.11 52.19
CA SER A 245 36.96 25.00 53.66
C SER A 245 37.19 23.54 54.09
N GLU A 246 38.40 23.30 54.61
CA GLU A 246 38.82 22.44 55.73
C GLU A 246 37.69 21.85 56.63
N VAL A 247 37.74 20.71 57.33
CA VAL A 247 38.70 19.64 57.70
C VAL A 247 37.84 18.53 58.41
N PRO A 248 38.34 17.29 58.64
CA PRO A 248 37.55 16.07 58.86
C PRO A 248 37.38 15.68 60.34
N LEU A 249 36.30 14.97 60.70
CA LEU A 249 36.25 14.13 61.90
C LEU A 249 35.15 13.05 61.76
N GLY A 250 35.56 11.79 61.61
CA GLY A 250 34.70 10.62 61.72
C GLY A 250 35.45 9.54 62.50
N ALA A 251 35.08 9.37 63.76
CA ALA A 251 35.76 8.53 64.73
C ALA A 251 35.58 7.01 64.47
N THR A 252 36.65 6.26 64.77
CA THR A 252 36.73 4.86 65.21
C THR A 252 35.59 4.46 66.16
N GLN A 253 35.03 3.25 66.30
CA GLN A 253 35.43 1.82 66.24
C GLN A 253 34.17 1.01 66.73
N PRO A 254 34.14 -0.32 67.01
CA PRO A 254 35.12 -1.39 66.78
C PRO A 254 34.55 -2.70 66.15
N LEU A 255 35.51 -3.59 65.90
CA LEU A 255 35.46 -5.01 65.52
C LEU A 255 34.56 -5.88 66.40
N HIS A 256 34.05 -6.99 65.84
CA HIS A 256 34.16 -8.31 66.48
C HIS A 256 34.03 -9.45 65.45
N ALA A 257 35.02 -10.34 65.48
CA ALA A 257 34.97 -11.68 64.93
C ALA A 257 34.77 -12.67 66.09
N THR A 258 34.01 -13.72 65.87
CA THR A 258 34.22 -15.05 66.46
C THR A 258 33.69 -16.08 65.47
#